data_AF-A4EHU8-F1
#
_entry.id   AF-A4EHU8-F1
#
_cell.length_a   1.000
_cell.length_b   1.000
_cell.length_c   1.000
_cell.angle_alpha   90.00
_cell.angle_beta   90.00
_cell.angle_gamma   90.00
#
_symmetry.space_group_name_H-M   'P 1'
#
loop_
_entity.id
_entity.type
_entity.pdbx_description
1 polymer ?
#
loop_
_entity_poly.entity_id
_entity_poly.type
_entity_poly.pdbx_seq_one_letter_code
_entity_poly.pdbx_strand_id
1 'polypeptide(L)'
;MTHMIPYGTRVWLADNIALLSFFTLTGVLNERFIAGMEWDEVLVARLIGAPLMILTARPYGIWRDWVLLKSNALQSGRAKLFFFDTLALFSFQVPIYAMIIWLGGAAGATLVSGIIGAAIIMLICGRPYGLWLDTVRIWMGVSTVE
;
A
#
# COMPACT_ATOMS: atom_id res chain seq x y z
N MET A 1 -14.30 16.70 14.68
CA MET A 1 -14.90 15.40 15.06
C MET A 1 -14.36 14.40 14.05
N THR A 2 -13.33 13.66 14.45
CA THR A 2 -12.52 12.78 13.59
C THR A 2 -13.32 11.50 13.32
N HIS A 3 -13.85 11.34 12.10
CA HIS A 3 -14.69 10.19 11.75
C HIS A 3 -14.11 9.44 10.55
N MET A 4 -14.29 8.11 10.54
CA MET A 4 -13.92 7.25 9.42
C MET A 4 -14.62 7.68 8.14
N ILE A 5 -13.93 7.60 7.01
CA ILE A 5 -14.50 7.96 5.71
C ILE A 5 -15.62 6.95 5.36
N PRO A 6 -16.86 7.41 5.14
CA PRO A 6 -17.97 6.52 4.81
C PRO A 6 -17.73 5.77 3.51
N TYR A 7 -18.29 4.56 3.41
CA TYR A 7 -18.16 3.74 2.22
C TYR A 7 -18.95 4.36 1.06
N GLY A 8 -18.35 4.44 -0.13
CA GLY A 8 -19.00 4.99 -1.32
C GLY A 8 -18.16 4.82 -2.58
N THR A 9 -18.81 4.87 -3.74
CA THR A 9 -18.18 4.59 -5.04
C THR A 9 -16.98 5.48 -5.32
N ARG A 10 -17.05 6.78 -5.00
CA ARG A 10 -15.93 7.71 -5.18
C ARG A 10 -14.73 7.36 -4.31
N VAL A 11 -14.97 6.93 -3.07
CA VAL A 11 -13.91 6.53 -2.13
C VAL A 11 -13.26 5.23 -2.59
N TRP A 12 -14.07 4.26 -3.02
CA TRP A 12 -13.58 3.00 -3.57
C TRP A 12 -12.71 3.24 -4.81
N LEU A 13 -13.17 4.09 -5.74
CA LEU A 13 -12.37 4.48 -6.90
C LEU A 13 -11.08 5.19 -6.49
N ALA A 14 -11.11 6.05 -5.47
CA ALA A 14 -9.94 6.81 -5.03
C ALA A 14 -8.84 5.92 -4.51
N ASP A 15 -9.22 5.00 -3.62
CA ASP A 15 -8.30 4.07 -3.03
C ASP A 15 -7.72 3.14 -4.10
N ASN A 16 -8.53 2.69 -5.06
CA ASN A 16 -8.07 1.87 -6.17
C ASN A 16 -7.11 2.60 -7.11
N ILE A 17 -7.46 3.81 -7.54
CA ILE A 17 -6.61 4.63 -8.42
C ILE A 17 -5.28 4.91 -7.72
N ALA A 18 -5.33 5.32 -6.44
CA ALA A 18 -4.14 5.61 -5.66
C ALA A 18 -3.22 4.39 -5.53
N LEU A 19 -3.77 3.24 -5.12
CA LEU A 19 -3.01 2.02 -4.92
C LEU A 19 -2.43 1.51 -6.26
N LEU A 20 -3.28 1.39 -7.28
CA LEU A 20 -2.86 0.90 -8.60
C LEU A 20 -1.80 1.80 -9.22
N SER A 21 -2.00 3.12 -9.25
CA SER A 21 -1.02 4.01 -9.87
C SER A 21 0.31 4.01 -9.14
N PHE A 22 0.28 4.02 -7.80
CA PHE A 22 1.50 4.07 -6.98
C PHE A 22 2.30 2.78 -7.07
N PHE A 23 1.67 1.62 -6.83
CA PHE A 23 2.35 0.33 -6.82
C PHE A 23 2.64 -0.21 -8.22
N THR A 24 1.90 0.21 -9.24
CA THR A 24 2.29 -0.05 -10.63
C THR A 24 3.54 0.73 -10.99
N LEU A 25 3.59 2.04 -10.70
CA LEU A 25 4.75 2.86 -11.06
C LEU A 25 6.00 2.42 -10.30
N THR A 26 5.94 2.39 -8.97
CA THR A 26 7.07 1.97 -8.12
C THR A 26 7.50 0.54 -8.43
N GLY A 27 6.53 -0.32 -8.72
CA GLY A 27 6.77 -1.70 -9.05
C GLY A 27 7.43 -1.90 -10.41
N VAL A 28 6.98 -1.22 -11.47
CA VAL A 28 7.64 -1.24 -12.78
C VAL A 28 9.07 -0.71 -12.66
N LEU A 29 9.29 0.35 -11.87
CA LEU A 29 10.62 0.88 -11.62
C LEU A 29 11.52 -0.16 -10.94
N ASN A 30 11.01 -0.83 -9.91
CA ASN A 30 11.73 -1.88 -9.21
C ASN A 30 12.02 -3.09 -10.12
N GLU A 31 11.03 -3.62 -10.81
CA GLU A 31 11.19 -4.82 -11.64
C GLU A 31 12.11 -4.57 -12.83
N ARG A 32 11.91 -3.47 -13.55
CA ARG A 32 12.70 -3.19 -14.75
C ARG A 32 14.12 -2.77 -14.42
N PHE A 33 14.30 -1.83 -13.49
CA PHE A 33 15.61 -1.18 -13.27
C PHE A 33 16.41 -1.76 -12.11
N ILE A 34 15.78 -2.48 -11.18
CA ILE A 34 16.47 -3.08 -10.02
C ILE A 34 16.54 -4.60 -10.16
N ALA A 35 15.41 -5.26 -10.45
CA ALA A 35 15.38 -6.71 -10.62
C ALA A 35 15.86 -7.19 -12.01
N GLY A 36 15.93 -6.28 -12.99
CA GLY A 36 16.44 -6.57 -14.32
C GLY A 36 15.49 -7.40 -15.19
N MET A 37 14.19 -7.39 -14.88
CA MET A 37 13.17 -8.12 -15.65
C MET A 37 12.98 -7.50 -17.04
N GLU A 38 12.62 -8.34 -18.02
CA GLU A 38 12.21 -7.88 -19.35
C GLU A 38 10.78 -7.32 -19.34
N TRP A 39 10.43 -6.52 -20.35
CA TRP A 39 9.16 -5.78 -20.36
C TRP A 39 7.91 -6.67 -20.36
N ASP A 40 8.00 -7.85 -20.97
CA ASP A 40 6.98 -8.88 -20.97
C ASP A 40 6.82 -9.51 -19.58
N GLU A 41 7.92 -9.82 -18.90
CA GLU A 41 7.89 -10.33 -17.52
C GLU A 41 7.29 -9.30 -16.56
N VAL A 42 7.67 -8.03 -16.70
CA VAL A 42 7.09 -6.90 -15.94
C VAL A 42 5.59 -6.83 -16.20
N LEU A 43 5.15 -6.88 -17.46
CA LEU A 43 3.73 -6.81 -17.81
C LEU A 43 2.95 -7.97 -17.18
N VAL A 44 3.46 -9.19 -17.26
CA VAL A 44 2.83 -10.37 -16.66
C VAL A 44 2.74 -10.23 -15.15
N ALA A 45 3.82 -9.81 -14.47
CA ALA A 45 3.82 -9.57 -13.03
C ALA A 45 2.76 -8.53 -12.62
N ARG A 46 2.61 -7.46 -13.39
CA ARG A 46 1.62 -6.40 -13.13
C ARG A 46 0.19 -6.87 -13.37
N LEU A 47 -0.05 -7.64 -14.43
CA LEU A 47 -1.38 -8.20 -14.71
C LEU A 47 -1.82 -9.18 -13.62
N ILE A 48 -0.89 -9.98 -13.07
CA ILE A 48 -1.18 -10.89 -11.95
C ILE A 48 -1.37 -10.10 -10.65
N GLY A 49 -0.57 -9.05 -10.42
CA GLY A 49 -0.65 -8.24 -9.20
C GLY A 49 -1.88 -7.33 -9.14
N ALA A 50 -2.39 -6.86 -10.28
CA ALA A 50 -3.49 -5.89 -10.34
C ALA A 50 -4.80 -6.37 -9.67
N PRO A 51 -5.28 -7.61 -9.87
CA PRO A 51 -6.43 -8.13 -9.14
C PRO A 51 -6.28 -8.04 -7.63
N LEU A 52 -5.12 -8.44 -7.11
CA LEU A 52 -4.85 -8.37 -5.67
C LEU A 52 -4.80 -6.92 -5.17
N MET A 53 -4.22 -6.02 -5.96
CA MET A 53 -4.23 -4.59 -5.67
C MET A 53 -5.67 -4.06 -5.56
N ILE A 54 -6.54 -4.38 -6.51
CA ILE A 54 -7.94 -3.94 -6.50
C ILE A 54 -8.68 -4.45 -5.26
N LEU A 55 -8.46 -5.71 -4.90
CA LEU A 55 -9.08 -6.33 -3.72
C LEU A 55 -8.61 -5.71 -2.40
N THR A 56 -7.34 -5.31 -2.33
CA THR A 56 -6.73 -4.81 -1.08
C THR A 56 -6.78 -3.29 -0.93
N ALA A 57 -7.01 -2.53 -2.00
CA ALA A 57 -6.98 -1.07 -2.01
C ALA A 57 -7.88 -0.43 -0.94
N ARG A 58 -9.18 -0.74 -0.95
CA ARG A 58 -10.13 -0.15 0.01
C ARG A 58 -9.95 -0.70 1.44
N PRO A 59 -9.78 -2.02 1.65
CA PRO A 59 -9.43 -2.54 2.96
C PRO A 59 -8.19 -1.86 3.58
N TYR A 60 -7.15 -1.62 2.79
CA TYR A 60 -5.98 -0.88 3.23
C TYR A 60 -6.34 0.57 3.60
N GLY A 61 -7.10 1.26 2.76
CA GLY A 61 -7.52 2.64 3.03
C GLY A 61 -8.23 2.77 4.38
N ILE A 62 -9.17 1.86 4.67
CA ILE A 62 -9.89 1.78 5.95
C ILE A 62 -8.93 1.49 7.11
N TRP A 63 -8.01 0.52 6.93
CA TRP A 63 -7.03 0.17 7.95
C TRP A 63 -6.12 1.34 8.31
N ARG A 64 -5.56 2.01 7.30
CA ARG A 64 -4.70 3.19 7.47
C ARG A 64 -5.44 4.30 8.21
N ASP A 65 -6.65 4.62 7.77
CA ASP A 65 -7.50 5.65 8.38
C ASP A 65 -7.72 5.34 9.87
N TRP A 66 -8.04 4.08 10.20
CA TRP A 66 -8.19 3.63 11.58
C TRP A 66 -6.91 3.75 12.41
N VAL A 67 -5.76 3.36 11.86
CA VAL A 67 -4.45 3.47 12.55
C VAL A 67 -4.12 4.93 12.86
N LEU A 68 -4.31 5.85 11.92
CA LEU A 68 -4.04 7.28 12.09
C LEU A 68 -4.97 7.93 13.13
N LEU A 69 -6.26 7.58 13.10
CA LEU A 69 -7.23 8.02 14.10
C LEU A 69 -6.88 7.51 15.50
N LYS A 70 -6.65 6.21 15.62
CA LYS A 70 -6.42 5.55 16.92
C LYS A 70 -5.15 6.06 17.61
N SER A 71 -4.16 6.45 16.83
CA SER A 71 -2.86 6.95 17.31
C SER A 71 -2.82 8.46 17.58
N ASN A 72 -3.87 9.21 17.26
CA ASN A 72 -3.87 10.67 17.24
C ASN A 72 -2.69 11.24 16.41
N ALA A 73 -2.29 10.51 15.35
CA ALA A 73 -1.16 10.91 14.50
C ALA A 73 -1.47 12.20 13.73
N LEU A 74 -2.74 12.45 13.41
CA LEU A 74 -3.22 13.61 12.66
C LEU A 74 -2.99 14.94 13.40
N GLN A 75 -3.08 14.91 14.72
CA GLN A 75 -2.82 16.07 15.58
C GLN A 75 -1.34 16.20 15.98
N SER A 76 -0.49 15.30 15.48
CA SER A 76 0.92 15.24 15.81
C SER A 76 1.80 15.77 14.66
N GLY A 77 3.08 16.03 14.95
CA GLY A 77 4.03 16.49 13.93
C GLY A 77 4.32 15.44 12.84
N ARG A 78 4.96 15.89 11.74
CA ARG A 78 5.27 15.11 10.53
C ARG A 78 5.92 13.74 10.79
N ALA A 79 6.74 13.64 11.83
CA ALA A 79 7.43 12.39 12.19
C ALA A 79 6.46 11.29 12.65
N LYS A 80 5.42 11.62 13.43
CA LYS A 80 4.43 10.61 13.85
C LYS A 80 3.57 10.16 12.66
N LEU A 81 3.16 11.08 11.79
CA LEU A 81 2.44 10.72 10.56
C LEU A 81 3.25 9.76 9.70
N PHE A 82 4.54 10.04 9.50
CA PHE A 82 5.44 9.12 8.80
C PHE A 82 5.44 7.74 9.46
N PHE A 83 5.66 7.68 10.77
CA PHE A 83 5.71 6.43 11.51
C PHE A 83 4.41 5.63 11.38
N PHE A 84 3.24 6.26 11.57
CA PHE A 84 1.96 5.55 11.54
C PHE A 84 1.50 5.19 10.13
N ASP A 85 1.81 5.96 9.10
CA ASP A 85 1.58 5.53 7.71
C ASP A 85 2.43 4.32 7.35
N THR A 86 3.71 4.35 7.74
CA THR A 86 4.62 3.24 7.56
C THR A 86 4.16 2.01 8.35
N LEU A 87 3.74 2.18 9.61
CA LEU A 87 3.21 1.09 10.42
C LEU A 87 1.91 0.52 9.83
N ALA A 88 1.02 1.36 9.31
CA ALA A 88 -0.22 0.92 8.66
C ALA A 88 0.08 0.08 7.41
N LEU A 89 0.99 0.54 6.54
CA LEU A 89 1.37 -0.21 5.35
C LEU A 89 2.07 -1.51 5.70
N PHE A 90 3.04 -1.47 6.62
CA PHE A 90 3.78 -2.63 7.06
C PHE A 90 2.86 -3.70 7.69
N SER A 91 2.02 -3.31 8.65
CA SER A 91 1.13 -4.25 9.36
C SER A 91 0.05 -4.85 8.46
N PHE A 92 -0.35 -4.15 7.40
CA PHE A 92 -1.36 -4.63 6.46
C PHE A 92 -0.75 -5.52 5.37
N GLN A 93 0.35 -5.07 4.77
CA GLN A 93 0.85 -5.64 3.52
C GLN A 93 1.85 -6.79 3.74
N VAL A 94 2.65 -6.75 4.82
CA VAL A 94 3.60 -7.84 5.11
C VAL A 94 2.90 -9.20 5.29
N PRO A 95 1.79 -9.31 6.06
CA PRO A 95 1.08 -10.59 6.20
C PRO A 95 0.51 -11.10 4.87
N ILE A 96 -0.03 -10.20 4.03
CA ILE A 96 -0.56 -10.56 2.71
C ILE A 96 0.57 -11.09 1.82
N TYR A 97 1.72 -10.40 1.80
CA TYR A 97 2.86 -10.80 0.99
C TYR A 97 3.48 -12.12 1.46
N ALA A 98 3.61 -12.31 2.77
CA ALA A 98 4.04 -13.57 3.37
C ALA A 98 3.14 -14.73 2.93
N MET A 99 1.81 -14.51 2.92
CA MET A 99 0.85 -15.51 2.48
C MET A 99 0.99 -15.84 0.98
N ILE A 100 1.19 -14.85 0.11
CA ILE A 100 1.40 -15.07 -1.33
C ILE A 100 2.64 -15.90 -1.58
N ILE A 101 3.76 -15.54 -0.98
CA ILE A 101 5.03 -16.25 -1.15
C ILE A 101 4.91 -17.69 -0.61
N TRP A 102 4.27 -17.86 0.55
CA TRP A 102 4.06 -19.17 1.14
C TRP A 102 3.15 -20.06 0.28
N LEU A 103 2.02 -19.53 -0.21
CA LEU A 103 1.13 -20.23 -1.14
C LEU A 103 1.81 -20.52 -2.49
N GLY A 104 2.77 -19.69 -2.89
CA GLY A 104 3.64 -19.93 -4.04
C GLY A 104 4.68 -21.03 -3.81
N GLY A 105 4.72 -21.64 -2.62
CA GLY A 105 5.58 -22.78 -2.29
C GLY A 105 6.93 -22.42 -1.68
N ALA A 106 7.19 -21.15 -1.36
CA ALA A 106 8.45 -20.79 -0.70
C ALA A 106 8.44 -21.21 0.79
N ALA A 107 9.60 -21.65 1.28
CA ALA A 107 9.75 -22.18 2.63
C ALA A 107 11.14 -21.86 3.22
N GLY A 108 11.24 -21.87 4.55
CA GLY A 108 12.50 -21.64 5.25
C GLY A 108 13.13 -20.29 4.92
N ALA A 109 14.39 -20.30 4.48
CA ALA A 109 15.17 -19.08 4.23
C ALA A 109 14.61 -18.23 3.08
N THR A 110 14.04 -18.83 2.03
CA THR A 110 13.50 -18.09 0.88
C THR A 110 12.21 -17.35 1.23
N LEU A 111 11.37 -17.95 2.08
CA LEU A 111 10.20 -17.28 2.64
C LEU A 111 10.62 -16.07 3.50
N VAL A 112 11.57 -16.28 4.41
CA VAL A 112 12.05 -15.22 5.32
C VAL A 112 12.70 -14.07 4.55
N SER A 113 13.57 -14.35 3.58
CA SER A 113 14.22 -13.31 2.78
C SER A 113 13.22 -12.53 1.93
N GLY A 114 12.23 -13.22 1.34
CA GLY A 114 11.13 -12.58 0.61
C GLY A 114 10.31 -11.63 1.48
N ILE A 115 9.95 -12.07 2.69
CA ILE A 115 9.23 -11.24 3.67
C ILE A 115 10.06 -10.01 4.07
N ILE A 116 11.35 -10.19 4.36
CA ILE A 116 12.24 -9.09 4.75
C ILE A 116 12.40 -8.08 3.61
N GLY A 117 12.61 -8.55 2.37
CA GLY A 117 12.73 -7.68 1.21
C GLY A 117 11.47 -6.83 1.00
N ALA A 118 10.30 -7.44 1.09
CA ALA A 118 9.03 -6.74 0.96
C ALA A 118 8.77 -5.77 2.12
N ALA A 119 9.11 -6.17 3.35
CA ALA A 119 9.05 -5.31 4.53
C ALA A 119 9.87 -4.03 4.34
N ILE A 120 11.10 -4.11 3.84
CA ILE A 120 11.95 -2.94 3.59
C ILE A 120 11.30 -1.99 2.58
N ILE A 121 10.77 -2.52 1.47
CA ILE A 121 10.06 -1.70 0.47
C ILE A 121 8.86 -0.99 1.11
N MET A 122 8.08 -1.68 1.94
CA MET A 122 6.93 -1.10 2.63
C MET A 122 7.32 -0.01 3.64
N LEU A 123 8.47 -0.17 4.30
CA LEU A 123 8.99 0.87 5.20
C LEU A 123 9.34 2.16 4.46
N ILE A 124 9.90 2.03 3.25
CA ILE A 124 10.26 3.16 2.39
C ILE A 124 9.00 3.80 1.78
N CYS A 125 8.04 2.99 1.33
CA CYS A 125 6.86 3.45 0.62
C CYS A 125 5.73 3.96 1.53
N GLY A 126 5.75 3.67 2.83
CA GLY A 126 4.67 3.98 3.78
C GLY A 126 4.11 5.40 3.66
N ARG A 127 4.90 6.41 4.06
CA ARG A 127 4.46 7.81 4.00
C ARG A 127 4.29 8.35 2.56
N PRO A 128 5.19 8.08 1.59
CA PRO A 128 4.97 8.48 0.21
C PRO A 128 3.63 8.00 -0.35
N TYR A 129 3.25 6.76 -0.07
CA TYR A 129 1.97 6.22 -0.48
C TYR A 129 0.80 6.86 0.28
N GLY A 130 0.92 7.05 1.59
CA GLY A 130 -0.12 7.74 2.38
C GLY A 130 -0.44 9.14 1.85
N LEU A 131 0.58 9.93 1.52
CA LEU A 131 0.42 11.25 0.91
C LEU A 131 -0.26 11.19 -0.47
N TRP A 132 0.12 10.21 -1.28
CA TRP A 132 -0.48 9.99 -2.60
C TRP A 132 -1.96 9.61 -2.49
N LEU A 133 -2.30 8.71 -1.57
CA LEU A 133 -3.67 8.29 -1.29
C LEU A 133 -4.55 9.49 -0.89
N ASP A 134 -4.06 10.33 0.01
CA ASP A 134 -4.77 11.54 0.43
C ASP A 134 -4.97 12.51 -0.74
N THR A 135 -3.94 12.68 -1.57
CA THR A 135 -3.98 13.55 -2.77
C THR A 135 -5.05 13.08 -3.76
N VAL A 136 -5.10 11.79 -4.08
CA VAL A 136 -6.09 11.22 -5.00
C VAL A 136 -7.51 11.34 -4.44
N ARG A 137 -7.69 11.13 -3.14
CA ARG A 137 -8.98 11.34 -2.46
C ARG A 137 -9.45 12.79 -2.61
N ILE A 138 -8.57 13.76 -2.37
CA ILE A 138 -8.87 15.19 -2.53
C ILE A 138 -9.25 15.51 -3.97
N TRP A 139 -8.49 15.02 -4.97
CA TRP A 139 -8.79 15.22 -6.39
C TRP A 139 -10.16 14.69 -6.81
N MET A 140 -10.65 13.65 -6.14
CA MET A 140 -11.97 13.07 -6.41
C MET A 140 -13.08 13.58 -5.49
N GLY A 141 -12.80 14.63 -4.71
CA GLY A 141 -13.77 15.25 -3.81
C GLY A 141 -14.18 14.34 -2.65
N VAL A 142 -13.28 13.46 -2.21
CA VAL A 142 -13.43 12.60 -1.04
C VAL A 142 -12.70 13.25 0.13
N SER A 143 -13.35 13.32 1.29
CA SER A 143 -12.72 13.81 2.52
C SER A 143 -11.54 12.93 2.91
N THR A 144 -10.43 13.53 3.31
CA THR A 144 -9.33 12.83 3.98
C THR A 144 -9.59 12.77 5.47
N VAL A 145 -8.90 11.88 6.17
CA VAL A 145 -8.97 11.87 7.63
C VAL A 145 -8.14 13.04 8.15
N GLU A 146 -8.78 13.98 8.85
CA GLU A 146 -8.21 15.19 9.46
C GLU A 146 -8.36 15.18 10.97
#